data_AF-A0A4U1CS66-F1
#
_entry.id   AF-A0A4U1CS66-F1
#
_cell.length_a   1.000
_cell.length_b   1.000
_cell.length_c   1.000
_cell.angle_alpha   90.00
_cell.angle_beta   90.00
_cell.angle_gamma   90.00
#
_symmetry.space_group_name_H-M   'P 1'
#
loop_
_entity.id
_entity.type
_entity.pdbx_description
1 polymer ?
#
loop_
_entity_poly.entity_id
_entity_poly.type
_entity_poly.pdbx_seq_one_letter_code
_entity_poly.pdbx_strand_id
1 'polypeptide(L)'
;MNEFIDWLSKYLGIEKNPTATIIVSLSVFCLGIVINELLKAIGRFRERRAIRELVRRNYLIFHKYLYQQSQSLKLFESLVTVKGGPNFNVYVRPCSALDNFKDISYSNSFKAFFVGFENIKLKGRIKRIQAFDNLYHCISTIRKEQEKMFPIIGSFKDEAVQIINKLNKSLKEAFEVTADVAVELSSKPPNLELNKWLSHRHKIYQACFSKGDPSDVNEVRKYFIEILDFETANSKPITTIMNSKEFWYYHKKIHSALGDIDSLNTLVSNTKSYCKTISDKFEYTAQDLKHIINRYLTENLNKKYINVD
;
A
#
# COMPACT_ATOMS: atom_id res chain seq x y z
N MET A 1 -2.04 72.02 5.01
CA MET A 1 -2.92 71.63 6.13
C MET A 1 -3.71 72.83 6.63
N ASN A 2 -3.07 73.95 7.01
CA ASN A 2 -3.78 75.18 7.38
C ASN A 2 -4.69 75.75 6.29
N GLU A 3 -4.25 75.78 5.03
CA GLU A 3 -5.09 76.24 3.90
C GLU A 3 -6.33 75.36 3.68
N PHE A 4 -6.20 74.05 3.93
CA PHE A 4 -7.32 73.10 3.84
C PHE A 4 -8.30 73.28 5.00
N ILE A 5 -7.80 73.51 6.22
CA ILE A 5 -8.61 73.80 7.40
C ILE A 5 -9.34 75.15 7.23
N ASP A 6 -8.68 76.17 6.70
CA ASP A 6 -9.29 77.47 6.41
C ASP A 6 -10.37 77.38 5.34
N TRP A 7 -10.12 76.58 4.28
CA TRP A 7 -11.11 76.30 3.25
C TRP A 7 -12.34 75.56 3.81
N LEU A 8 -12.13 74.50 4.61
CA LEU A 8 -13.22 73.72 5.23
C LEU A 8 -14.00 74.51 6.28
N SER A 9 -13.30 75.33 7.08
CA SER A 9 -13.91 76.21 8.09
C SER A 9 -14.83 77.23 7.42
N LYS A 10 -14.39 77.84 6.30
CA LYS A 10 -15.24 78.72 5.48
C LYS A 10 -16.40 77.98 4.82
N TYR A 11 -16.18 76.76 4.31
CA TYR A 11 -17.20 75.99 3.61
C TYR A 11 -18.32 75.50 4.53
N LEU A 12 -17.98 75.07 5.75
CA LEU A 12 -18.93 74.54 6.73
C LEU A 12 -19.52 75.61 7.67
N GLY A 13 -18.99 76.83 7.68
CA GLY A 13 -19.41 77.91 8.58
C GLY A 13 -19.05 77.66 10.05
N ILE A 14 -18.03 76.83 10.30
CA ILE A 14 -17.59 76.43 11.65
C ILE A 14 -16.27 77.15 11.96
N GLU A 15 -16.06 77.57 13.21
CA GLU A 15 -14.80 78.16 13.63
C GLU A 15 -13.59 77.23 13.35
N LYS A 16 -12.43 77.85 13.12
CA LYS A 16 -11.22 77.16 12.68
C LYS A 16 -10.74 76.08 13.66
N ASN A 17 -10.85 76.36 14.97
CA ASN A 17 -10.46 75.42 16.03
C ASN A 17 -11.30 74.14 16.04
N PRO A 18 -12.65 74.18 16.14
CA PRO A 18 -13.46 72.97 16.06
C PRO A 18 -13.32 72.22 14.73
N THR A 19 -13.15 72.93 13.61
CA THR A 19 -12.87 72.30 12.30
C THR A 19 -11.55 71.50 12.33
N ALA A 20 -10.49 72.06 12.91
CA ALA A 20 -9.22 71.36 13.09
C ALA A 20 -9.37 70.13 13.99
N THR A 21 -10.12 70.23 15.10
CA THR A 21 -10.39 69.10 16.00
C THR A 21 -11.13 67.96 15.30
N ILE A 22 -12.13 68.28 14.47
CA ILE A 22 -12.88 67.28 13.67
C ILE A 22 -11.94 66.57 12.70
N ILE A 23 -11.12 67.31 11.95
CA ILE A 23 -10.17 66.75 10.97
C ILE A 23 -9.14 65.86 11.66
N VAL A 24 -8.58 66.29 12.78
CA VAL A 24 -7.63 65.48 13.56
C VAL A 24 -8.31 64.21 14.08
N SER A 25 -9.52 64.30 14.62
CA SER A 25 -10.26 63.15 15.15
C SER A 25 -10.57 62.11 14.05
N LEU A 26 -11.05 62.56 12.89
CA LEU A 26 -11.27 61.71 11.72
C LEU A 26 -9.98 61.09 11.20
N SER A 27 -8.89 61.86 11.16
CA SER A 27 -7.59 61.37 10.72
C SER A 27 -7.06 60.30 11.65
N VAL A 28 -7.14 60.51 12.98
CA VAL A 28 -6.71 59.51 13.98
C VAL A 28 -7.59 58.27 13.91
N PHE A 29 -8.90 58.41 13.72
CA PHE A 29 -9.82 57.27 13.57
C PHE A 29 -9.50 56.45 12.32
N CYS A 30 -9.34 57.11 11.15
CA CYS A 30 -8.93 56.46 9.91
C CYS A 30 -7.56 55.78 10.06
N LEU A 31 -6.58 56.46 10.68
CA LEU A 31 -5.25 55.90 10.95
C LEU A 31 -5.34 54.66 11.85
N GLY A 32 -6.18 54.69 12.88
CA GLY A 32 -6.44 53.57 13.77
C GLY A 32 -6.99 52.35 13.03
N ILE A 33 -7.97 52.55 12.14
CA ILE A 33 -8.51 51.48 11.28
C ILE A 33 -7.42 50.91 10.38
N VAL A 34 -6.64 51.78 9.72
CA VAL A 34 -5.56 51.37 8.80
C VAL A 34 -4.51 50.56 9.55
N ILE A 35 -4.05 51.02 10.72
CA ILE A 35 -3.06 50.31 11.54
C ILE A 35 -3.61 48.94 11.96
N ASN A 36 -4.85 48.86 12.42
CA ASN A 36 -5.46 47.60 12.85
C ASN A 36 -5.56 46.58 11.71
N GLU A 37 -6.03 47.00 10.53
CA GLU A 37 -6.09 46.11 9.36
C GLU A 37 -4.70 45.72 8.86
N LEU A 38 -3.71 46.60 8.97
CA LEU A 38 -2.32 46.32 8.61
C LEU A 38 -1.70 45.29 9.56
N LEU A 39 -1.94 45.39 10.87
CA LEU A 39 -1.52 44.39 11.86
C LEU A 39 -2.18 43.03 11.61
N LYS A 40 -3.49 42.99 11.34
CA LYS A 40 -4.20 41.75 10.95
C LYS A 40 -3.62 41.15 9.67
N ALA A 41 -3.32 41.99 8.67
CA ALA A 41 -2.73 41.55 7.41
C ALA A 41 -1.36 40.91 7.61
N ILE A 42 -0.50 41.51 8.46
CA ILE A 42 0.81 40.95 8.85
C ILE A 42 0.64 39.62 9.59
N GLY A 43 -0.28 39.55 10.55
CA GLY A 43 -0.58 38.33 11.30
C GLY A 43 -0.98 37.18 10.37
N ARG A 44 -1.98 37.42 9.51
CA ARG A 44 -2.44 36.43 8.51
C ARG A 44 -1.32 36.05 7.53
N PHE A 45 -0.44 36.98 7.16
CA PHE A 45 0.69 36.68 6.28
C PHE A 45 1.70 35.71 6.93
N ARG A 46 2.02 35.91 8.22
CA ARG A 46 2.91 35.01 8.98
C ARG A 46 2.30 33.63 9.13
N GLU A 47 1.02 33.56 9.45
CA GLU A 47 0.27 32.30 9.54
C GLU A 47 0.26 31.53 8.22
N ARG A 48 -0.08 32.19 7.10
CA ARG A 48 -0.02 31.58 5.76
C ARG A 48 1.39 31.08 5.43
N ARG A 49 2.44 31.81 5.81
CA ARG A 49 3.83 31.38 5.60
C ARG A 49 4.14 30.10 6.38
N ALA A 50 3.75 30.02 7.65
CA ALA A 50 3.93 28.83 8.48
C ALA A 50 3.19 27.61 7.90
N ILE A 51 1.93 27.78 7.48
CA ILE A 51 1.14 26.72 6.85
C ILE A 51 1.81 26.23 5.55
N ARG A 52 2.27 27.15 4.69
CA ARG A 52 2.98 26.78 3.45
C ARG A 52 4.23 25.94 3.72
N GLU A 53 4.97 26.26 4.77
CA GLU A 53 6.17 25.53 5.17
C GLU A 53 5.84 24.13 5.74
N LEU A 54 4.81 24.04 6.58
CA LEU A 54 4.30 22.77 7.09
C LEU A 54 3.80 21.85 5.97
N VAL A 55 3.04 22.38 5.02
CA VAL A 55 2.55 21.64 3.85
C VAL A 55 3.71 21.11 3.01
N ARG A 56 4.74 21.93 2.78
CA ARG A 56 5.94 21.52 2.02
C ARG A 56 6.71 20.41 2.74
N ARG A 57 6.90 20.51 4.05
CA ARG A 57 7.59 19.49 4.84
C ARG A 57 6.81 18.17 4.82
N ASN A 58 5.51 18.21 5.07
CA ASN A 58 4.65 17.04 5.05
C ASN A 58 4.58 16.41 3.66
N TYR A 59 4.59 17.22 2.61
CA TYR A 59 4.71 16.70 1.26
C TYR A 59 5.98 15.86 1.07
N LEU A 60 7.16 16.37 1.46
CA LEU A 60 8.43 15.66 1.26
C LEU A 60 8.44 14.32 2.03
N ILE A 61 7.89 14.33 3.25
CA ILE A 61 7.69 13.12 4.05
C ILE A 61 6.76 12.15 3.31
N PHE A 62 5.62 12.63 2.80
CA PHE A 62 4.66 11.81 2.06
C PHE A 62 5.28 11.21 0.79
N HIS A 63 6.00 12.00 0.00
CA HIS A 63 6.65 11.53 -1.23
C HIS A 63 7.74 10.49 -0.94
N LYS A 64 8.59 10.71 0.08
CA LYS A 64 9.58 9.71 0.52
C LYS A 64 8.89 8.44 1.01
N TYR A 65 7.79 8.59 1.74
CA TYR A 65 6.98 7.49 2.22
C TYR A 65 6.46 6.62 1.08
N LEU A 66 5.95 7.21 -0.02
CA LEU A 66 5.42 6.44 -1.15
C LEU A 66 6.44 5.48 -1.74
N TYR A 67 7.68 5.94 -1.99
CA TYR A 67 8.75 5.07 -2.48
C TYR A 67 9.16 4.01 -1.46
N GLN A 68 9.29 4.37 -0.19
CA GLN A 68 9.66 3.42 0.86
C GLN A 68 8.60 2.33 1.03
N GLN A 69 7.32 2.69 0.98
CA GLN A 69 6.22 1.73 1.11
C GLN A 69 6.14 0.82 -0.12
N SER A 70 6.33 1.36 -1.33
CA SER A 70 6.44 0.55 -2.55
C SER A 70 7.56 -0.48 -2.45
N GLN A 71 8.77 -0.06 -2.07
CA GLN A 71 9.91 -0.98 -1.87
C GLN A 71 9.64 -2.03 -0.79
N SER A 72 9.00 -1.63 0.32
CA SER A 72 8.65 -2.55 1.40
C SER A 72 7.65 -3.60 0.94
N LEU A 73 6.69 -3.22 0.08
CA LEU A 73 5.72 -4.15 -0.53
C LEU A 73 6.37 -5.10 -1.53
N LYS A 74 7.30 -4.64 -2.37
CA LYS A 74 8.07 -5.51 -3.29
C LYS A 74 8.90 -6.54 -2.52
N LEU A 75 9.48 -6.13 -1.40
CA LEU A 75 10.24 -7.03 -0.54
C LEU A 75 9.34 -8.01 0.22
N PHE A 76 8.16 -7.58 0.68
CA PHE A 76 7.17 -8.49 1.24
C PHE A 76 6.72 -9.52 0.18
N GLU A 77 6.38 -9.07 -1.03
CA GLU A 77 5.99 -9.94 -2.16
C GLU A 77 7.02 -11.04 -2.42
N SER A 78 8.32 -10.72 -2.41
CA SER A 78 9.37 -11.71 -2.65
C SER A 78 9.51 -12.75 -1.53
N LEU A 79 9.12 -12.39 -0.30
CA LEU A 79 9.15 -13.26 0.88
C LEU A 79 7.87 -14.07 1.07
N VAL A 80 6.78 -13.73 0.38
CA VAL A 80 5.55 -14.55 0.37
C VAL A 80 5.84 -15.84 -0.38
N THR A 81 5.84 -16.96 0.34
CA THR A 81 6.07 -18.29 -0.24
C THR A 81 5.10 -19.32 0.31
N VAL A 82 5.07 -20.50 -0.32
CA VAL A 82 4.32 -21.67 0.14
C VAL A 82 4.83 -22.16 1.52
N LYS A 83 6.11 -21.89 1.86
CA LYS A 83 6.70 -22.21 3.17
C LYS A 83 6.32 -21.22 4.28
N GLY A 84 5.56 -20.17 3.93
CA GLY A 84 5.12 -19.11 4.84
C GLY A 84 5.44 -17.71 4.32
N GLY A 85 5.02 -16.71 5.07
CA GLY A 85 5.34 -15.31 4.83
C GLY A 85 5.77 -14.60 6.10
N PRO A 86 6.55 -13.52 5.98
CA PRO A 86 7.03 -12.78 7.13
C PRO A 86 5.88 -11.96 7.75
N ASN A 87 6.08 -11.45 8.98
CA ASN A 87 5.07 -10.62 9.62
C ASN A 87 4.86 -9.32 8.83
N PHE A 88 3.68 -9.15 8.22
CA PHE A 88 3.35 -8.00 7.39
C PHE A 88 3.49 -6.66 8.13
N ASN A 89 3.26 -6.62 9.44
CA ASN A 89 3.39 -5.41 10.25
C ASN A 89 4.81 -4.83 10.26
N VAL A 90 5.82 -5.60 9.84
CA VAL A 90 7.21 -5.14 9.71
C VAL A 90 7.43 -4.34 8.41
N TYR A 91 6.58 -4.54 7.40
CA TYR A 91 6.72 -3.97 6.05
C TYR A 91 5.72 -2.84 5.75
N VAL A 92 4.85 -2.51 6.71
CA VAL A 92 4.00 -1.32 6.60
C VAL A 92 4.44 -0.27 7.58
N ARG A 93 4.61 0.93 7.06
CA ARG A 93 4.94 2.10 7.85
C ARG A 93 3.73 3.03 7.89
N PRO A 94 3.27 3.47 9.07
CA PRO A 94 2.31 4.56 9.12
C PRO A 94 2.95 5.82 8.54
N CYS A 95 2.14 6.64 7.86
CA CYS A 95 2.62 7.89 7.27
C CYS A 95 2.06 9.08 8.08
N SER A 96 2.89 9.65 8.95
CA SER A 96 2.51 10.81 9.77
C SER A 96 2.09 12.03 8.94
N ALA A 97 2.57 12.14 7.69
CA ALA A 97 2.16 13.22 6.80
C ALA A 97 0.66 13.18 6.46
N LEU A 98 0.05 11.99 6.38
CA LEU A 98 -1.38 11.86 6.06
C LEU A 98 -2.26 12.48 7.16
N ASP A 99 -1.91 12.28 8.42
CA ASP A 99 -2.61 12.88 9.56
C ASP A 99 -2.35 14.38 9.64
N ASN A 100 -1.10 14.80 9.45
CA ASN A 100 -0.76 16.22 9.42
C ASN A 100 -1.50 16.98 8.30
N PHE A 101 -1.69 16.37 7.12
CA PHE A 101 -2.48 16.98 6.05
C PHE A 101 -3.97 17.12 6.40
N LYS A 102 -4.52 16.17 7.15
CA LYS A 102 -5.89 16.26 7.66
C LYS A 102 -6.02 17.42 8.65
N ASP A 103 -5.08 17.56 9.57
CA ASP A 103 -5.10 18.60 10.61
C ASP A 103 -4.90 20.00 10.04
N ILE A 104 -3.99 20.16 9.06
CA ILE A 104 -3.84 21.44 8.37
C ILE A 104 -5.12 21.76 7.59
N SER A 105 -5.82 20.76 7.06
CA SER A 105 -7.00 20.85 6.18
C SER A 105 -6.71 21.45 4.80
N TYR A 106 -7.52 21.01 3.83
CA TYR A 106 -7.49 21.54 2.46
C TYR A 106 -7.74 23.05 2.44
N SER A 107 -8.75 23.53 3.18
CA SER A 107 -9.15 24.95 3.18
C SER A 107 -8.05 25.88 3.67
N ASN A 108 -7.40 25.57 4.80
CA ASN A 108 -6.35 26.44 5.34
C ASN A 108 -5.11 26.41 4.44
N SER A 109 -4.77 25.23 3.91
CA SER A 109 -3.70 25.11 2.91
C SER A 109 -4.00 25.92 1.64
N PHE A 110 -5.20 25.80 1.10
CA PHE A 110 -5.62 26.53 -0.10
C PHE A 110 -5.53 28.05 0.13
N LYS A 111 -6.06 28.54 1.26
CA LYS A 111 -5.94 29.95 1.65
C LYS A 111 -4.48 30.37 1.78
N ALA A 112 -3.62 29.52 2.33
CA ALA A 112 -2.20 29.81 2.49
C ALA A 112 -1.46 29.94 1.14
N PHE A 113 -1.81 29.13 0.13
CA PHE A 113 -1.13 29.15 -1.18
C PHE A 113 -1.73 30.12 -2.20
N PHE A 114 -3.03 30.40 -2.14
CA PHE A 114 -3.74 31.08 -3.23
C PHE A 114 -4.52 32.34 -2.83
N VAL A 115 -4.57 32.67 -1.54
CA VAL A 115 -5.24 33.88 -1.03
C VAL A 115 -4.21 34.84 -0.42
N GLY A 116 -4.47 36.13 -0.52
CA GLY A 116 -3.59 37.19 -0.02
C GLY A 116 -2.99 38.05 -1.13
N PHE A 117 -2.59 39.26 -0.76
CA PHE A 117 -2.00 40.23 -1.68
C PHE A 117 -0.69 39.73 -2.29
N GLU A 118 0.04 38.86 -1.59
CA GLU A 118 1.26 38.23 -2.09
C GLU A 118 1.05 37.32 -3.32
N ASN A 119 -0.21 36.90 -3.55
CA ASN A 119 -0.56 35.90 -4.56
C ASN A 119 -1.27 36.49 -5.80
N ILE A 120 -1.44 37.82 -5.85
CA ILE A 120 -2.18 38.53 -6.93
C ILE A 120 -1.53 38.34 -8.32
N LYS A 121 -0.19 38.19 -8.38
CA LYS A 121 0.57 38.07 -9.64
C LYS A 121 1.07 36.65 -9.95
N LEU A 122 0.44 35.61 -9.39
CA LEU A 122 0.84 34.22 -9.66
C LEU A 122 0.59 33.84 -11.14
N LYS A 123 1.66 33.79 -11.95
CA LYS A 123 1.61 33.25 -13.31
C LYS A 123 1.18 31.78 -13.27
N GLY A 124 0.19 31.44 -14.11
CA GLY A 124 -0.31 30.05 -14.23
C GLY A 124 -1.14 29.57 -13.03
N ARG A 125 -1.84 30.48 -12.33
CA ARG A 125 -2.68 30.18 -11.15
C ARG A 125 -3.55 28.94 -11.31
N ILE A 126 -4.23 28.78 -12.44
CA ILE A 126 -5.11 27.62 -12.71
C ILE A 126 -4.33 26.31 -12.63
N LYS A 127 -3.17 26.21 -13.31
CA LYS A 127 -2.34 25.00 -13.31
C LYS A 127 -1.79 24.69 -11.91
N ARG A 128 -1.47 25.71 -11.11
CA ARG A 128 -1.02 25.52 -9.72
C ARG A 128 -2.14 25.03 -8.81
N ILE A 129 -3.37 25.53 -9.00
CA ILE A 129 -4.55 25.04 -8.28
C ILE A 129 -4.81 23.57 -8.64
N GLN A 130 -4.82 23.23 -9.93
CA GLN A 130 -4.96 21.83 -10.37
C GLN A 130 -3.90 20.91 -9.76
N ALA A 131 -2.64 21.35 -9.75
CA ALA A 131 -1.54 20.63 -9.13
C ALA A 131 -1.74 20.43 -7.61
N PHE A 132 -2.28 21.45 -6.93
CA PHE A 132 -2.62 21.38 -5.50
C PHE A 132 -3.79 20.42 -5.25
N ASP A 133 -4.82 20.45 -6.08
CA ASP A 133 -5.96 19.54 -5.99
C ASP A 133 -5.53 18.09 -6.22
N ASN A 134 -4.65 17.85 -7.21
CA ASN A 134 -4.07 16.53 -7.47
C ASN A 134 -3.30 15.99 -6.26
N LEU A 135 -2.51 16.84 -5.56
CA LEU A 135 -1.83 16.42 -4.33
C LEU A 135 -2.82 15.91 -3.28
N TYR A 136 -3.90 16.65 -3.02
CA TYR A 136 -4.91 16.26 -2.04
C TYR A 136 -5.71 15.03 -2.48
N HIS A 137 -5.96 14.89 -3.78
CA HIS A 137 -6.54 13.68 -4.35
C HIS A 137 -5.64 12.45 -4.14
N CYS A 138 -4.33 12.58 -4.37
CA CYS A 138 -3.35 11.52 -4.11
C CYS A 138 -3.29 11.15 -2.62
N ILE A 139 -3.30 12.13 -1.72
CA ILE A 139 -3.35 11.92 -0.26
C ILE A 139 -4.61 11.11 0.11
N SER A 140 -5.78 11.51 -0.39
CA SER A 140 -7.04 10.81 -0.10
C SER A 140 -7.03 9.38 -0.65
N THR A 141 -6.53 9.20 -1.87
CA THR A 141 -6.44 7.88 -2.51
C THR A 141 -5.53 6.95 -1.71
N ILE A 142 -4.32 7.40 -1.38
CA ILE A 142 -3.35 6.58 -0.65
C ILE A 142 -3.83 6.25 0.77
N ARG A 143 -4.55 7.17 1.42
CA ARG A 143 -5.20 6.87 2.71
C ARG A 143 -6.19 5.71 2.61
N LYS A 144 -7.07 5.73 1.61
CA LYS A 144 -8.03 4.64 1.36
C LYS A 144 -7.31 3.33 1.04
N GLU A 145 -6.22 3.39 0.28
CA GLU A 145 -5.42 2.20 -0.01
C GLU A 145 -4.75 1.64 1.24
N GLN A 146 -4.21 2.48 2.13
CA GLN A 146 -3.70 2.01 3.42
C GLN A 146 -4.79 1.30 4.22
N GLU A 147 -5.94 1.94 4.41
CA GLU A 147 -7.07 1.41 5.17
C GLU A 147 -7.54 0.04 4.64
N LYS A 148 -7.47 -0.20 3.32
CA LYS A 148 -7.79 -1.49 2.69
C LYS A 148 -6.64 -2.50 2.74
N MET A 149 -5.41 -2.05 2.53
CA MET A 149 -4.23 -2.90 2.45
C MET A 149 -3.91 -3.56 3.79
N PHE A 150 -4.03 -2.82 4.89
CA PHE A 150 -3.76 -3.34 6.24
C PHE A 150 -4.51 -4.64 6.56
N PRO A 151 -5.86 -4.71 6.45
CA PRO A 151 -6.58 -5.94 6.76
C PRO A 151 -6.31 -7.05 5.74
N ILE A 152 -6.23 -6.75 4.44
CA ILE A 152 -6.06 -7.77 3.39
C ILE A 152 -4.72 -8.49 3.50
N ILE A 153 -3.62 -7.75 3.69
CA ILE A 153 -2.30 -8.38 3.79
C ILE A 153 -2.03 -8.83 5.24
N GLY A 154 -2.65 -8.19 6.23
CA GLY A 154 -2.64 -8.66 7.61
C GLY A 154 -3.27 -10.05 7.76
N SER A 155 -4.39 -10.31 7.08
CA SER A 155 -5.10 -11.60 7.16
C SER A 155 -4.36 -12.76 6.48
N PHE A 156 -3.48 -12.47 5.51
CA PHE A 156 -2.70 -13.50 4.80
C PHE A 156 -1.99 -14.46 5.76
N LYS A 157 -1.40 -13.95 6.85
CA LYS A 157 -0.69 -14.80 7.81
C LYS A 157 -1.64 -15.82 8.46
N ASP A 158 -2.80 -15.36 8.91
CA ASP A 158 -3.76 -16.21 9.62
C ASP A 158 -4.44 -17.20 8.65
N GLU A 159 -4.77 -16.74 7.44
CA GLU A 159 -5.30 -17.59 6.36
C GLU A 159 -4.29 -18.66 5.93
N ALA A 160 -3.02 -18.27 5.74
CA ALA A 160 -1.96 -19.20 5.37
C ALA A 160 -1.74 -20.26 6.45
N VAL A 161 -1.76 -19.90 7.74
CA VAL A 161 -1.63 -20.86 8.84
C VAL A 161 -2.77 -21.89 8.82
N GLN A 162 -4.01 -21.46 8.59
CA GLN A 162 -5.15 -22.38 8.51
C GLN A 162 -5.01 -23.36 7.34
N ILE A 163 -4.63 -22.85 6.15
CA ILE A 163 -4.42 -23.68 4.97
C ILE A 163 -3.24 -24.64 5.18
N ILE A 164 -2.12 -24.19 5.76
CA ILE A 164 -0.95 -25.03 6.04
C ILE A 164 -1.31 -26.15 7.02
N ASN A 165 -2.08 -25.87 8.07
CA ASN A 165 -2.51 -26.90 9.02
C ASN A 165 -3.40 -27.96 8.35
N LYS A 166 -4.33 -27.52 7.50
CA LYS A 166 -5.18 -28.42 6.71
C LYS A 166 -4.34 -29.25 5.72
N LEU A 167 -3.43 -28.59 5.00
CA LEU A 167 -2.51 -29.20 4.05
C LEU A 167 -1.66 -30.27 4.73
N ASN A 168 -1.02 -29.96 5.86
CA ASN A 168 -0.19 -30.92 6.59
C ASN A 168 -0.97 -32.19 6.98
N LYS A 169 -2.24 -32.03 7.39
CA LYS A 169 -3.12 -33.16 7.66
C LYS A 169 -3.41 -33.96 6.39
N SER A 170 -3.82 -33.31 5.31
CA SER A 170 -4.12 -33.98 4.04
C SER A 170 -2.89 -34.67 3.44
N LEU A 171 -1.72 -34.05 3.51
CA LEU A 171 -0.44 -34.63 3.08
C LEU A 171 -0.12 -35.89 3.88
N LYS A 172 -0.22 -35.84 5.21
CA LYS A 172 0.00 -37.00 6.07
C LYS A 172 -0.93 -38.14 5.68
N GLU A 173 -2.23 -37.88 5.59
CA GLU A 173 -3.22 -38.90 5.22
C GLU A 173 -2.93 -39.48 3.83
N ALA A 174 -2.55 -38.65 2.84
CA ALA A 174 -2.22 -39.09 1.49
C ALA A 174 -0.95 -39.95 1.45
N PHE A 175 0.09 -39.58 2.19
CA PHE A 175 1.32 -40.37 2.28
C PHE A 175 1.10 -41.71 2.99
N GLU A 176 0.33 -41.73 4.08
CA GLU A 176 -0.02 -42.97 4.80
C GLU A 176 -0.75 -43.95 3.87
N VAL A 177 -1.83 -43.53 3.21
CA VAL A 177 -2.57 -44.43 2.30
C VAL A 177 -1.72 -44.87 1.10
N THR A 178 -0.81 -44.02 0.63
CA THR A 178 0.12 -44.36 -0.47
C THR A 178 1.18 -45.36 0.00
N ALA A 179 1.65 -45.27 1.24
CA ALA A 179 2.60 -46.22 1.80
C ALA A 179 1.92 -47.57 2.07
N ASP A 180 0.71 -47.56 2.63
CA ASP A 180 -0.06 -48.76 2.97
C ASP A 180 -0.27 -49.65 1.74
N VAL A 181 -0.68 -49.07 0.59
CA VAL A 181 -0.80 -49.80 -0.69
C VAL A 181 0.50 -50.50 -1.06
N ALA A 182 1.63 -49.81 -0.94
CA ALA A 182 2.93 -50.35 -1.32
C ALA A 182 3.38 -51.48 -0.37
N VAL A 183 3.16 -51.32 0.94
CA VAL A 183 3.50 -52.32 1.96
C VAL A 183 2.63 -53.56 1.79
N GLU A 184 1.32 -53.39 1.63
CA GLU A 184 0.38 -54.50 1.48
C GLU A 184 0.67 -55.31 0.21
N LEU A 185 0.94 -54.64 -0.91
CA LEU A 185 1.36 -55.31 -2.15
C LEU A 185 2.71 -56.02 -2.02
N SER A 186 3.67 -55.42 -1.30
CA SER A 186 4.99 -56.03 -1.08
C SER A 186 4.94 -57.29 -0.21
N SER A 187 3.87 -57.46 0.59
CA SER A 187 3.64 -58.65 1.41
C SER A 187 3.09 -59.85 0.62
N LYS A 188 2.63 -59.65 -0.63
CA LYS A 188 2.10 -60.72 -1.49
C LYS A 188 3.25 -61.55 -2.09
N PRO A 189 2.99 -62.83 -2.45
CA PRO A 189 3.99 -63.66 -3.12
C PRO A 189 4.51 -62.97 -4.39
N PRO A 190 5.85 -62.89 -4.57
CA PRO A 190 6.42 -62.16 -5.69
C PRO A 190 6.06 -62.82 -7.02
N ASN A 191 5.57 -62.01 -7.95
CA ASN A 191 5.43 -62.38 -9.36
C ASN A 191 6.05 -61.30 -10.25
N LEU A 192 6.36 -61.65 -11.50
CA LEU A 192 7.11 -60.78 -12.41
C LEU A 192 6.39 -59.44 -12.68
N GLU A 193 5.06 -59.46 -12.77
CA GLU A 193 4.25 -58.26 -13.04
C GLU A 193 4.20 -57.32 -11.83
N LEU A 194 4.00 -57.87 -10.63
CA LEU A 194 3.99 -57.14 -9.37
C LEU A 194 5.35 -56.48 -9.09
N ASN A 195 6.44 -57.22 -9.30
CA ASN A 195 7.80 -56.68 -9.12
C ASN A 195 8.10 -55.54 -10.10
N LYS A 196 7.66 -55.66 -11.36
CA LYS A 196 7.77 -54.57 -12.35
C LYS A 196 6.97 -53.34 -11.92
N TRP A 197 5.76 -53.55 -11.41
CA TRP A 197 4.90 -52.47 -10.94
C TRP A 197 5.48 -51.74 -9.72
N LEU A 198 5.93 -52.48 -8.70
CA LEU A 198 6.57 -51.92 -7.51
C LEU A 198 7.86 -51.17 -7.87
N SER A 199 8.66 -51.71 -8.80
CA SER A 199 9.86 -51.02 -9.31
C SER A 199 9.52 -49.71 -10.01
N HIS A 200 8.45 -49.66 -10.81
CA HIS A 200 8.03 -48.43 -11.48
C HIS A 200 7.53 -47.38 -10.49
N ARG A 201 6.70 -47.77 -9.52
CA ARG A 201 6.26 -46.89 -8.43
C ARG A 201 7.44 -46.31 -7.64
N HIS A 202 8.44 -47.15 -7.35
CA HIS A 202 9.65 -46.69 -6.67
C HIS A 202 10.46 -45.70 -7.52
N LYS A 203 10.52 -45.90 -8.85
CA LYS A 203 11.15 -44.94 -9.76
C LYS A 203 10.44 -43.59 -9.78
N ILE A 204 9.11 -43.55 -9.70
CA ILE A 204 8.35 -42.29 -9.56
C ILE A 204 8.77 -41.56 -8.28
N TYR A 205 8.77 -42.28 -7.15
CA TYR A 205 9.22 -41.72 -5.87
C TYR A 205 10.66 -41.18 -5.95
N GLN A 206 11.59 -41.97 -6.50
CA GLN A 206 12.97 -41.52 -6.68
C GLN A 206 13.06 -40.31 -7.63
N ALA A 207 12.30 -40.27 -8.72
CA ALA A 207 12.33 -39.14 -9.65
C ALA A 207 11.91 -37.82 -9.00
N CYS A 208 10.93 -37.86 -8.09
CA CYS A 208 10.47 -36.68 -7.35
C CYS A 208 11.37 -36.32 -6.14
N PHE A 209 11.92 -37.31 -5.44
CA PHE A 209 12.57 -37.08 -4.13
C PHE A 209 14.07 -37.42 -4.06
N SER A 210 14.71 -37.95 -5.11
CA SER A 210 16.16 -38.28 -5.09
C SER A 210 17.08 -37.05 -5.14
N LYS A 211 16.55 -35.92 -5.63
CA LYS A 211 17.25 -34.63 -5.70
C LYS A 211 16.48 -33.49 -5.01
N GLY A 212 15.25 -33.75 -4.60
CA GLY A 212 14.32 -32.78 -4.02
C GLY A 212 14.22 -32.92 -2.51
N ASP A 213 13.82 -31.83 -1.86
CA ASP A 213 13.44 -31.84 -0.44
C ASP A 213 12.04 -32.49 -0.33
N PRO A 214 11.86 -33.58 0.45
CA PRO A 214 10.55 -34.20 0.66
C PRO A 214 9.51 -33.28 1.31
N SER A 215 9.96 -32.14 1.85
CA SER A 215 9.09 -31.07 2.35
C SER A 215 8.75 -30.00 1.29
N ASP A 216 9.25 -30.12 0.06
CA ASP A 216 8.85 -29.26 -1.05
C ASP A 216 7.48 -29.66 -1.59
N VAL A 217 6.50 -28.81 -1.30
CA VAL A 217 5.10 -28.97 -1.71
C VAL A 217 4.94 -29.13 -3.23
N ASN A 218 5.81 -28.53 -4.05
CA ASN A 218 5.73 -28.69 -5.50
C ASN A 218 6.18 -30.07 -5.97
N GLU A 219 7.23 -30.63 -5.37
CA GLU A 219 7.67 -31.99 -5.65
C GLU A 219 6.63 -33.01 -5.15
N VAL A 220 6.03 -32.76 -3.99
CA VAL A 220 4.93 -33.58 -3.47
C VAL A 220 3.71 -33.55 -4.41
N ARG A 221 3.35 -32.37 -4.94
CA ARG A 221 2.27 -32.22 -5.93
C ARG A 221 2.55 -33.05 -7.18
N LYS A 222 3.78 -32.96 -7.70
CA LYS A 222 4.22 -33.71 -8.88
C LYS A 222 4.14 -35.22 -8.63
N TYR A 223 4.68 -35.67 -7.51
CA TYR A 223 4.63 -37.08 -7.10
C TYR A 223 3.20 -37.62 -7.05
N PHE A 224 2.27 -36.89 -6.42
CA PHE A 224 0.88 -37.31 -6.30
C PHE A 224 0.15 -37.39 -7.64
N ILE A 225 0.42 -36.46 -8.57
CA ILE A 225 -0.13 -36.54 -9.93
C ILE A 225 0.43 -37.76 -10.66
N GLU A 226 1.75 -37.95 -10.65
CA GLU A 226 2.40 -39.07 -11.36
C GLU A 226 1.94 -40.43 -10.81
N ILE A 227 1.75 -40.55 -9.48
CA ILE A 227 1.20 -41.76 -8.87
C ILE A 227 -0.25 -41.99 -9.31
N LEU A 228 -1.12 -40.99 -9.25
CA LEU A 228 -2.52 -41.14 -9.64
C LEU A 228 -2.64 -41.57 -11.11
N ASP A 229 -1.86 -40.96 -12.01
CA ASP A 229 -1.86 -41.28 -13.43
C ASP A 229 -1.35 -42.70 -13.67
N PHE A 230 -0.23 -43.08 -13.05
CA PHE A 230 0.34 -44.41 -13.14
C PHE A 230 -0.63 -45.48 -12.65
N GLU A 231 -1.24 -45.28 -11.48
CA GLU A 231 -2.11 -46.25 -10.83
C GLU A 231 -3.47 -46.39 -11.50
N THR A 232 -4.00 -45.30 -12.07
CA THR A 232 -5.21 -45.35 -12.90
C THR A 232 -4.98 -46.17 -14.17
N ALA A 233 -3.82 -46.00 -14.81
CA ALA A 233 -3.46 -46.74 -16.02
C ALA A 233 -3.06 -48.20 -15.74
N ASN A 234 -2.59 -48.51 -14.53
CA ASN A 234 -2.02 -49.81 -14.15
C ASN A 234 -2.67 -50.37 -12.86
N SER A 235 -4.00 -50.33 -12.78
CA SER A 235 -4.75 -50.63 -11.55
C SER A 235 -4.79 -52.12 -11.16
N LYS A 236 -4.41 -53.03 -12.06
CA LYS A 236 -4.50 -54.49 -11.85
C LYS A 236 -3.92 -54.94 -10.50
N PRO A 237 -2.69 -54.56 -10.09
CA PRO A 237 -2.16 -54.97 -8.79
C PRO A 237 -3.00 -54.44 -7.61
N ILE A 238 -3.46 -53.19 -7.68
CA ILE A 238 -4.24 -52.56 -6.59
C ILE A 238 -5.59 -53.26 -6.43
N THR A 239 -6.24 -53.68 -7.52
CA THR A 239 -7.50 -54.41 -7.46
C THR A 239 -7.41 -55.79 -6.78
N THR A 240 -6.19 -56.29 -6.52
CA THR A 240 -5.99 -57.55 -5.78
C THR A 240 -6.01 -57.38 -4.25
N ILE A 241 -5.86 -56.15 -3.76
CA ILE A 241 -5.85 -55.82 -2.32
C ILE A 241 -6.99 -54.89 -1.92
N MET A 242 -7.55 -54.13 -2.87
CA MET A 242 -8.62 -53.16 -2.61
C MET A 242 -9.85 -53.42 -3.46
N ASN A 243 -11.02 -53.32 -2.83
CA ASN A 243 -12.27 -53.17 -3.56
C ASN A 243 -12.41 -51.76 -4.15
N SER A 244 -13.41 -51.54 -5.02
CA SER A 244 -13.61 -50.25 -5.67
C SER A 244 -13.80 -49.09 -4.69
N LYS A 245 -14.43 -49.32 -3.53
CA LYS A 245 -14.66 -48.27 -2.53
C LYS A 245 -13.34 -47.85 -1.87
N GLU A 246 -12.48 -48.80 -1.54
CA GLU A 246 -11.15 -48.56 -0.97
C GLU A 246 -10.24 -47.85 -1.98
N PHE A 247 -10.25 -48.29 -3.24
CA PHE A 247 -9.51 -47.65 -4.32
C PHE A 247 -9.88 -46.16 -4.48
N TRP A 248 -11.19 -45.85 -4.54
CA TRP A 248 -11.64 -44.46 -4.66
C TRP A 248 -11.40 -43.65 -3.38
N TYR A 249 -11.44 -44.28 -2.20
CA TYR A 249 -11.08 -43.61 -0.95
C TYR A 249 -9.60 -43.22 -0.94
N TYR A 250 -8.71 -44.11 -1.36
CA TYR A 250 -7.28 -43.85 -1.55
C TYR A 250 -7.05 -42.67 -2.52
N HIS A 251 -7.63 -42.70 -3.72
CA HIS A 251 -7.55 -41.60 -4.69
C HIS A 251 -8.08 -40.29 -4.11
N LYS A 252 -9.20 -40.34 -3.38
CA LYS A 252 -9.80 -39.16 -2.75
C LYS A 252 -8.84 -38.48 -1.76
N LYS A 253 -8.02 -39.23 -1.01
CA LYS A 253 -7.05 -38.65 -0.09
C LYS A 253 -5.95 -37.89 -0.81
N ILE A 254 -5.43 -38.48 -1.90
CA ILE A 254 -4.43 -37.80 -2.74
C ILE A 254 -5.03 -36.55 -3.40
N HIS A 255 -6.23 -36.65 -3.97
CA HIS A 255 -6.91 -35.48 -4.54
C HIS A 255 -7.22 -34.39 -3.51
N SER A 256 -7.56 -34.76 -2.28
CA SER A 256 -7.75 -33.80 -1.18
C SER A 256 -6.46 -33.04 -0.88
N ALA A 257 -5.33 -33.74 -0.83
CA ALA A 257 -4.03 -33.13 -0.64
C ALA A 257 -3.67 -32.18 -1.80
N LEU A 258 -3.87 -32.61 -3.06
CA LEU A 258 -3.68 -31.77 -4.24
C LEU A 258 -4.53 -30.49 -4.19
N GLY A 259 -5.80 -30.60 -3.80
CA GLY A 259 -6.70 -29.46 -3.67
C GLY A 259 -6.24 -28.46 -2.59
N ASP A 260 -5.68 -28.94 -1.49
CA ASP A 260 -5.12 -28.07 -0.44
C ASP A 260 -3.81 -27.40 -0.89
N ILE A 261 -2.97 -28.08 -1.68
CA ILE A 261 -1.79 -27.48 -2.33
C ILE A 261 -2.20 -26.35 -3.28
N ASP A 262 -3.18 -26.61 -4.14
CA ASP A 262 -3.66 -25.62 -5.11
C ASP A 262 -4.31 -24.41 -4.41
N SER A 263 -4.98 -24.64 -3.28
CA SER A 263 -5.53 -23.57 -2.42
C SER A 263 -4.43 -22.67 -1.86
N LEU A 264 -3.33 -23.26 -1.34
CA LEU A 264 -2.18 -22.51 -0.84
C LEU A 264 -1.48 -21.72 -1.95
N ASN A 265 -1.29 -22.33 -3.11
CA ASN A 265 -0.73 -21.67 -4.30
C ASN A 265 -1.58 -20.49 -4.76
N THR A 266 -2.90 -20.64 -4.73
CA THR A 266 -3.85 -19.58 -5.07
C THR A 266 -3.74 -18.42 -4.08
N LEU A 267 -3.70 -18.69 -2.78
CA LEU A 267 -3.52 -17.66 -1.75
C LEU A 267 -2.21 -16.89 -1.93
N VAL A 268 -1.10 -17.61 -2.14
CA VAL A 268 0.23 -17.02 -2.39
C VAL A 268 0.21 -16.15 -3.65
N SER A 269 -0.35 -16.66 -4.75
CA SER A 269 -0.41 -15.93 -6.03
C SER A 269 -1.26 -14.66 -5.92
N ASN A 270 -2.44 -14.76 -5.31
CA ASN A 270 -3.33 -13.62 -5.11
C ASN A 270 -2.67 -12.54 -4.24
N THR A 271 -1.99 -12.97 -3.17
CA THR A 271 -1.27 -12.05 -2.28
C THR A 271 -0.14 -11.34 -3.02
N LYS A 272 0.67 -12.07 -3.79
CA LYS A 272 1.74 -11.48 -4.60
C LYS A 272 1.19 -10.48 -5.62
N SER A 273 0.14 -10.86 -6.34
CA SER A 273 -0.52 -10.00 -7.32
C SER A 273 -1.04 -8.71 -6.68
N TYR A 274 -1.64 -8.82 -5.49
CA TYR A 274 -2.11 -7.67 -4.72
C TYR A 274 -0.94 -6.76 -4.28
N CYS A 275 0.10 -7.33 -3.69
CA CYS A 275 1.29 -6.58 -3.26
C CYS A 275 1.94 -5.83 -4.43
N LYS A 276 2.08 -6.48 -5.58
CA LYS A 276 2.60 -5.87 -6.80
C LYS A 276 1.74 -4.70 -7.26
N THR A 277 0.42 -4.90 -7.36
CA THR A 277 -0.53 -3.87 -7.78
C THR A 277 -0.45 -2.64 -6.88
N ILE A 278 -0.43 -2.83 -5.55
CA ILE A 278 -0.37 -1.72 -4.61
C ILE A 278 1.02 -1.06 -4.65
N SER A 279 2.10 -1.84 -4.72
CA SER A 279 3.46 -1.33 -4.88
C SER A 279 3.58 -0.40 -6.09
N ASP A 280 3.08 -0.84 -7.25
CA ASP A 280 3.13 -0.09 -8.50
C ASP A 280 2.30 1.19 -8.41
N LYS A 281 1.14 1.13 -7.74
CA LYS A 281 0.30 2.31 -7.48
C LYS A 281 0.99 3.35 -6.60
N PHE A 282 1.69 2.92 -5.56
CA PHE A 282 2.48 3.81 -4.70
C PHE A 282 3.64 4.46 -5.47
N GLU A 283 4.36 3.67 -6.27
CA GLU A 283 5.46 4.17 -7.10
C GLU A 283 4.99 5.15 -8.17
N TYR A 284 3.91 4.82 -8.88
CA TYR A 284 3.29 5.71 -9.86
C TYR A 284 2.84 7.04 -9.24
N THR A 285 2.18 6.97 -8.08
CA THR A 285 1.75 8.18 -7.34
C THR A 285 2.96 9.04 -6.94
N ALA A 286 4.07 8.42 -6.53
CA ALA A 286 5.28 9.15 -6.20
C ALA A 286 5.89 9.87 -7.42
N GLN A 287 5.92 9.18 -8.57
CA GLN A 287 6.41 9.74 -9.83
C GLN A 287 5.55 10.93 -10.30
N ASP A 288 4.22 10.80 -10.25
CA ASP A 288 3.29 11.87 -10.64
C ASP A 288 3.46 13.11 -9.75
N LEU A 289 3.58 12.91 -8.43
CA LEU A 289 3.81 13.99 -7.47
C LEU A 289 5.15 14.71 -7.67
N LYS A 290 6.21 13.99 -8.05
CA LYS A 290 7.52 14.58 -8.39
C LYS A 290 7.40 15.59 -9.55
N HIS A 291 6.61 15.26 -10.57
CA HIS A 291 6.38 16.15 -11.73
C HIS A 291 5.55 17.37 -11.38
N ILE A 292 4.51 17.19 -10.57
CA ILE A 292 3.64 18.27 -10.07
C ILE A 292 4.47 19.34 -9.33
N ILE A 293 5.45 18.93 -8.55
CA ILE A 293 6.17 19.85 -7.66
C ILE A 293 7.25 20.64 -8.32
N ASN A 294 8.15 19.97 -9.04
CA ASN A 294 9.21 20.63 -9.80
C ASN A 294 8.65 21.74 -10.73
N ARG A 295 7.40 21.59 -11.15
CA ARG A 295 6.74 22.53 -12.06
C ARG A 295 5.92 23.64 -11.40
N TYR A 296 5.36 23.42 -10.20
CA TYR A 296 4.33 24.34 -9.67
C TYR A 296 4.49 24.78 -8.20
N LEU A 297 5.24 24.04 -7.39
CA LEU A 297 5.40 24.34 -5.95
C LEU A 297 6.82 24.74 -5.56
N THR A 298 7.79 24.59 -6.48
CA THR A 298 9.25 24.70 -6.26
C THR A 298 9.88 26.00 -6.74
N GLU A 299 9.13 27.08 -6.99
CA GLU A 299 9.72 28.38 -7.42
C GLU A 299 10.66 29.04 -6.38
N ASN A 300 10.88 28.44 -5.19
CA ASN A 300 11.80 28.96 -4.16
C ASN A 300 12.61 27.89 -3.39
N LEU A 301 12.62 26.62 -3.82
CA LEU A 301 13.32 25.54 -3.07
C LEU A 301 14.82 25.43 -3.40
N ASN A 302 15.27 25.95 -4.55
CA ASN A 302 16.65 25.78 -5.04
C ASN A 302 17.73 26.62 -4.32
N LYS A 303 17.46 27.26 -3.18
CA LYS A 303 18.48 28.02 -2.46
C LYS A 303 18.76 27.60 -1.01
N LYS A 304 18.06 26.60 -0.44
CA LYS A 304 18.28 26.29 1.00
C LYS A 304 18.22 24.84 1.46
N TYR A 305 17.77 23.88 0.64
CA TYR A 305 17.54 22.51 1.13
C TYR A 305 18.06 21.39 0.22
N ILE A 306 18.91 21.71 -0.77
CA ILE A 306 19.75 20.70 -1.45
C ILE A 306 21.12 20.76 -0.78
N ASN A 307 21.19 20.23 0.44
CA ASN A 307 22.39 19.86 1.20
C ASN A 307 21.90 19.40 2.58
N VAL A 308 21.15 18.30 2.59
CA VAL A 308 21.06 17.41 3.74
C VAL A 308 21.09 16.01 3.15
N ASP A 309 22.16 15.30 3.50
CA ASP A 309 22.63 14.02 2.95
C ASP A 309 21.57 12.89 2.91
#